data_AF-A0A6A7SM37-F1
#
_entry.id   AF-A0A6A7SM37-F1
#
_cell.length_a   1.000
_cell.length_b   1.000
_cell.length_c   1.000
_cell.angle_alpha   90.00
_cell.angle_beta   90.00
_cell.angle_gamma   90.00
#
_symmetry.space_group_name_H-M   'P 1'
#
loop_
_entity.id
_entity.type
_entity.pdbx_description
1 polymer ?
#
loop_
_entity_poly.entity_id
_entity_poly.type
_entity_poly.pdbx_seq_one_letter_code
_entity_poly.pdbx_strand_id
1 'polypeptide(L)' 'MSASDEGGETVQPPDMAPRQMLGGLVDAGVRVDVCAIYLPTEGLSDRDLRPGVGVATPSDIGAVMADPATRLFTF' A
#
# COMPACT_ATOMS: atom_id res chain seq x y z
N MET A 1 -20.20 13.12 25.01
CA MET A 1 -18.97 12.31 25.16
C MET A 1 -19.39 10.87 25.39
N SER A 2 -19.22 10.01 24.39
CA SER A 2 -19.15 8.55 24.57
C SER A 2 -18.55 7.95 23.31
N ALA A 3 -17.26 7.66 23.41
CA ALA A 3 -16.49 6.84 22.49
C ALA A 3 -16.79 5.38 22.85
N SER A 4 -17.53 4.67 21.99
CA SER A 4 -17.80 3.24 22.18
C SER A 4 -18.18 2.60 20.84
N ASP A 5 -17.30 2.71 19.83
CA ASP A 5 -17.15 1.73 18.73
C ASP A 5 -15.91 2.06 17.87
N GLU A 6 -14.71 2.14 18.46
CA GLU A 6 -13.44 2.25 17.71
C GLU A 6 -12.50 1.11 18.08
N GLY A 7 -13.02 -0.12 18.04
CA GLY A 7 -12.26 -1.32 18.40
C GLY A 7 -12.85 -2.54 17.74
N GLY A 8 -12.39 -2.83 16.51
CA GLY A 8 -12.58 -4.15 15.92
C GLY A 8 -11.92 -5.23 16.80
N GLU A 9 -12.39 -6.46 16.68
CA GLU A 9 -11.76 -7.63 17.32
C GLU A 9 -10.24 -7.58 17.10
N THR A 10 -9.46 -7.75 18.17
CA THR A 10 -8.02 -7.87 18.09
C THR A 10 -7.67 -9.14 17.30
N VAL A 11 -7.39 -8.97 16.02
CA VAL A 11 -6.92 -10.06 15.16
C VAL A 11 -5.41 -10.18 15.34
N GLN A 12 -4.95 -11.36 15.77
CA GLN A 12 -3.52 -11.64 15.80
C GLN A 12 -3.01 -11.65 14.35
N PRO A 13 -2.01 -10.81 14.00
CA PRO A 13 -1.43 -10.84 12.67
C PRO A 13 -0.76 -12.20 12.43
N PRO A 14 -0.71 -12.68 11.19
CA PRO A 14 0.08 -13.85 10.87
C PRO A 14 1.53 -13.60 11.30
N ASP A 15 2.20 -14.61 11.88
CA ASP A 15 3.61 -14.56 12.29
C ASP A 15 4.54 -14.52 11.06
N MET A 16 4.40 -13.46 10.25
CA MET A 16 5.05 -13.24 8.97
C MET A 16 5.72 -11.88 8.94
N ALA A 17 6.89 -11.80 8.30
CA ALA A 17 7.54 -10.53 8.08
C ALA A 17 6.71 -9.68 7.08
N PRO A 18 6.67 -8.33 7.23
CA PRO A 18 5.94 -7.46 6.30
C PRO A 18 6.33 -7.66 4.82
N ARG A 19 7.60 -7.95 4.55
CA ARG A 19 8.10 -8.26 3.19
C ARG A 19 7.46 -9.53 2.60
N GLN A 20 7.20 -10.54 3.44
CA GLN A 20 6.54 -11.78 3.03
C GLN A 20 5.05 -11.54 2.78
N MET A 21 4.37 -10.80 3.66
CA MET A 21 2.96 -10.42 3.47
C MET A 21 2.76 -9.66 2.16
N LEU A 22 3.60 -8.64 1.90
CA LEU A 22 3.58 -7.89 0.65
C LEU A 22 3.87 -8.78 -0.57
N GLY A 23 4.70 -9.82 -0.41
CA GLY A 23 4.95 -10.80 -1.48
C GLY A 23 3.67 -11.55 -1.84
N GLY A 24 2.97 -12.09 -0.84
CA GLY A 24 1.71 -12.79 -1.06
C GLY A 24 0.62 -11.93 -1.72
N LEU A 25 0.57 -10.62 -1.42
CA LEU A 25 -0.35 -9.70 -2.10
C LEU A 25 0.00 -9.53 -3.58
N VAL A 26 1.28 -9.34 -3.91
CA VAL A 26 1.74 -9.25 -5.30
C VAL A 26 1.45 -10.55 -6.06
N ASP A 27 1.71 -11.71 -5.45
CA ASP A 27 1.43 -13.02 -6.05
C ASP A 27 -0.08 -13.24 -6.29
N ALA A 28 -0.93 -12.66 -5.43
CA ALA A 28 -2.38 -12.65 -5.61
C ALA A 28 -2.88 -11.64 -6.68
N GLY A 29 -1.98 -10.93 -7.36
CA GLY A 29 -2.31 -9.96 -8.42
C GLY A 29 -2.73 -8.59 -7.89
N VAL A 30 -2.49 -8.28 -6.63
CA VAL A 30 -2.75 -6.95 -6.07
C VAL A 30 -1.75 -5.96 -6.67
N ARG A 31 -2.26 -4.83 -7.17
CA ARG A 31 -1.42 -3.71 -7.60
C ARG A 31 -0.75 -3.08 -6.38
N VAL A 32 0.57 -3.03 -6.39
CA VAL A 32 1.39 -2.39 -5.36
C VAL A 32 2.32 -1.40 -6.03
N ASP A 33 2.18 -0.12 -5.66
CA ASP A 33 2.99 0.96 -6.22
C ASP A 33 3.65 1.79 -5.11
N VAL A 34 4.86 2.26 -5.37
CA VAL A 34 5.55 3.26 -4.55
C VAL A 34 5.40 4.62 -5.21
N CYS A 35 5.29 5.69 -4.40
CA CYS A 35 5.27 7.04 -4.96
C CYS A 35 6.62 7.34 -5.64
N ALA A 36 6.57 7.67 -6.94
CA ALA A 36 7.76 7.82 -7.77
C ALA A 36 8.77 8.85 -7.22
N ILE A 37 8.30 9.87 -6.50
CA ILE A 37 9.14 10.95 -5.97
C ILE A 37 10.03 10.51 -4.79
N TYR A 38 9.75 9.37 -4.15
CA TYR A 38 10.54 8.88 -3.00
C TYR A 38 11.78 8.09 -3.42
N LEU A 39 11.83 7.55 -4.63
CA LEU A 39 12.98 6.75 -5.05
C LEU A 39 14.25 7.61 -5.23
N PRO A 40 14.20 8.79 -5.88
CA PRO A 40 15.38 9.60 -6.10
C PRO A 40 16.02 10.13 -4.80
N THR A 41 15.23 10.34 -3.74
CA THR A 41 15.78 10.81 -2.44
C THR A 41 16.69 9.77 -1.80
N GLU A 42 16.45 8.49 -2.09
CA GLU A 42 17.26 7.35 -1.62
C GLU A 42 18.31 6.90 -2.67
N GLY A 43 18.44 7.63 -3.79
CA GLY A 43 19.33 7.24 -4.89
C GLY A 43 18.88 5.98 -5.65
N LEU A 44 17.60 5.62 -5.54
CA LEU A 44 17.00 4.46 -6.18
C LEU A 44 16.19 4.85 -7.43
N SER A 45 15.89 3.84 -8.25
CA SER A 45 15.05 3.92 -9.43
C SER A 45 13.95 2.85 -9.42
N ASP A 46 13.02 2.92 -10.37
CA ASP A 46 11.99 1.91 -10.60
C ASP A 46 12.58 0.50 -10.84
N ARG A 47 13.80 0.42 -11.39
CA ARG A 47 14.51 -0.85 -11.63
C ARG A 47 15.00 -1.53 -10.36
N ASP A 48 15.11 -0.78 -9.26
CA ASP A 48 15.55 -1.30 -7.97
C ASP A 48 14.38 -1.90 -7.16
N LEU A 49 13.16 -1.78 -7.68
CA LEU A 49 11.97 -2.33 -7.06
C LEU A 49 11.90 -3.85 -7.20
N ARG A 50 11.28 -4.48 -6.21
CA ARG A 50 10.96 -5.90 -6.26
C ARG A 50 10.04 -6.19 -7.46
N PRO A 51 10.20 -7.33 -8.15
CA PRO A 51 9.25 -7.74 -9.19
C PRO A 51 7.79 -7.66 -8.72
N GLY A 52 6.93 -7.12 -9.59
CA GLY A 52 5.51 -6.90 -9.31
C GLY A 52 5.20 -5.66 -8.46
N VAL A 53 6.20 -4.88 -8.04
CA VAL A 53 6.00 -3.54 -7.45
C VAL A 53 6.29 -2.48 -8.51
N GLY A 54 5.33 -1.60 -8.74
CA GLY A 54 5.43 -0.49 -9.69
C GLY A 54 5.67 0.86 -9.03
N VAL A 55 5.55 1.91 -9.85
CA VAL A 55 5.58 3.30 -9.40
C VAL A 55 4.28 4.00 -9.79
N ALA A 56 3.81 4.88 -8.91
CA ALA A 56 2.68 5.77 -9.18
C ALA A 56 3.12 7.22 -9.00
N THR A 57 2.62 8.10 -9.86
CA THR A 57 2.75 9.55 -9.68
C THR A 57 1.67 10.07 -8.73
N PRO A 58 1.84 11.27 -8.14
CA PRO A 58 0.79 11.91 -7.35
C PRO A 58 -0.55 12.05 -8.09
N SER A 59 -0.53 12.29 -9.41
CA SER A 59 -1.75 12.37 -10.22
C SER A 59 -2.43 11.01 -10.40
N ASP A 60 -1.67 9.92 -10.55
CA ASP A 60 -2.23 8.57 -10.74
C ASP A 60 -3.00 8.13 -9.49
N ILE A 61 -2.38 8.26 -8.31
CA ILE A 61 -3.02 7.89 -7.05
C ILE A 61 -4.17 8.85 -6.71
N GLY A 62 -4.01 10.14 -7.01
CA GLY A 62 -5.07 11.14 -6.82
C GLY A 62 -6.34 10.80 -7.60
N ALA A 63 -6.21 10.30 -8.83
CA ALA A 63 -7.34 9.85 -9.63
C ALA A 63 -8.05 8.64 -9.00
N VAL A 64 -7.28 7.67 -8.49
CA VAL A 64 -7.84 6.49 -7.80
C VAL A 64 -8.56 6.89 -6.52
N MET A 65 -7.97 7.78 -5.72
CA MET A 65 -8.56 8.27 -4.48
C MET A 65 -9.85 9.07 -4.71
N ALA A 66 -9.94 9.81 -5.83
CA ALA A 66 -11.10 10.61 -6.18
C ALA A 66 -12.26 9.80 -6.78
N ASP A 67 -12.03 8.55 -7.20
CA ASP A 67 -13.07 7.68 -7.73
C ASP A 67 -14.08 7.32 -6.62
N PRO A 68 -15.38 7.64 -6.76
CA PRO A 68 -16.41 7.30 -5.77
C PRO A 68 -16.56 5.79 -5.48
N ALA A 69 -16.10 4.94 -6.40
CA ALA A 69 -16.06 3.49 -6.21
C ALA A 69 -14.90 3.04 -5.30
N THR A 70 -13.87 3.86 -5.15
CA THR A 70 -12.73 3.54 -4.28
C THR A 70 -13.14 3.64 -2.81
N ARG A 71 -12.75 2.64 -2.03
CA ARG A 71 -12.76 2.70 -0.57
C ARG A 71 -11.32 2.88 -0.11
N LEU A 72 -11.06 4.01 0.52
CA LEU A 72 -9.73 4.39 0.96
C LEU A 72 -9.51 3.97 2.42
N PHE A 73 -8.45 3.21 2.64
CA PHE A 73 -7.93 2.88 3.97
C PHE A 73 -6.51 3.43 4.08
N THR A 74 -6.20 4.14 5.16
CA THR A 74 -4.89 4.75 5.43
C THR A 74 -4.38 4.29 6.79
N PHE A 75 -3.08 4.00 6.89
CA PHE A 75 -2.42 3.43 8.07
C PHE A 75 -1.19 4.24 8.47
#